data_AF-A0A8H5HZN6-F1
#
_entry.id   AF-A0A8H5HZN6-F1
#
_cell.length_a   1.000
_cell.length_b   1.000
_cell.length_c   1.000
_cell.angle_alpha   90.00
_cell.angle_beta   90.00
_cell.angle_gamma   90.00
#
_symmetry.space_group_name_H-M   'P 1'
#
loop_
_entity.id
_entity.type
_entity.pdbx_description
1 polymer ?
#
loop_
_entity_poly.entity_id
_entity_poly.type
_entity_poly.pdbx_seq_one_letter_code
_entity_poly.pdbx_strand_id
1 'polypeptide(L)'
;MTNPEQHTALPGGRVDEEDKDAIETAFREANEEVTLPFPLHLRSKSLAVSGDTPTTPHIHTLCTLSPHLSQWGLVVTPVVIAFLSSPSPTESAHAYLQSTLRANPDEVDCIFTHPLEAFLDPTLLADPTFLSGDSETRDSIKLAPKESEDWPYEEEYYTSTDRVQPELGNTVYRMHRFRSTASPIKGLTAEILMRVATIAYNKPPALPIEQYAPGQVVGFDQITRVLRMNEGAKTRDSD
;
A
#
# COMPACT_ATOMS: atom_id res chain seq x y z
N MET A 1 3.46 2.74 29.03
CA MET A 1 2.98 1.92 27.92
C MET A 1 3.48 2.59 26.66
N THR A 2 4.49 2.00 26.03
CA THR A 2 4.95 2.42 24.71
C THR A 2 3.85 2.07 23.73
N ASN A 3 3.26 3.08 23.08
CA ASN A 3 2.38 2.84 21.95
C ASN A 3 3.17 1.99 20.95
N PRO A 4 2.70 0.80 20.52
CA PRO A 4 3.36 0.06 19.46
C PRO A 4 3.51 0.99 18.26
N GLU A 5 4.65 0.95 17.56
CA GLU A 5 4.89 1.85 16.44
C GLU A 5 3.79 1.67 15.39
N GLN A 6 2.85 2.61 15.31
CA GLN A 6 1.80 2.58 14.30
C GLN A 6 2.43 2.77 12.93
N HIS A 7 2.04 1.92 11.99
CA HIS A 7 2.56 1.94 10.63
C HIS A 7 1.39 2.00 9.66
N THR A 8 1.43 2.96 8.74
CA THR A 8 0.51 2.92 7.60
C THR A 8 0.87 1.77 6.67
N ALA A 9 -0.09 0.91 6.40
CA ALA A 9 0.00 -0.20 5.45
C ALA A 9 -1.19 -0.21 4.49
N LEU A 10 -1.05 -0.94 3.39
CA LEU A 10 -2.19 -1.35 2.57
C LEU A 10 -2.83 -2.58 3.23
N PRO A 11 -4.16 -2.79 3.11
CA PRO A 11 -4.78 -3.99 3.63
C PRO A 11 -4.18 -5.25 3.02
N GLY A 12 -3.95 -6.27 3.84
CA GLY A 12 -3.32 -7.50 3.39
C GLY A 12 -2.53 -8.20 4.49
N GLY A 13 -2.39 -9.50 4.33
CA GLY A 13 -1.70 -10.35 5.28
C GLY A 13 -1.10 -11.59 4.63
N ARG A 14 -0.99 -12.65 5.43
CA ARG A 14 -0.29 -13.86 5.03
C ARG A 14 -1.25 -14.76 4.23
N VAL A 15 -0.72 -15.39 3.18
CA VAL A 15 -1.46 -16.42 2.44
C VAL A 15 -1.77 -17.59 3.37
N ASP A 16 -3.05 -17.95 3.46
CA ASP A 16 -3.57 -19.13 4.15
C ASP A 16 -3.54 -20.37 3.22
N GLU A 17 -3.53 -21.58 3.78
CA GLU A 17 -3.66 -22.83 3.04
C GLU A 17 -4.99 -22.92 2.27
N GLU A 18 -6.03 -22.24 2.76
CA GLU A 18 -7.35 -22.19 2.13
C GLU A 18 -7.43 -21.17 0.99
N ASP A 19 -6.47 -20.24 0.88
CA ASP A 19 -6.44 -19.22 -0.16
C ASP A 19 -6.03 -19.84 -1.51
N LYS A 20 -6.89 -19.71 -2.52
CA LYS A 20 -6.61 -20.23 -3.87
C LYS A 20 -5.42 -19.55 -4.55
N ASP A 21 -5.31 -18.24 -4.38
CA ASP A 21 -4.29 -17.39 -4.98
C ASP A 21 -4.14 -16.07 -4.20
N ALA A 22 -3.12 -15.28 -4.56
CA ALA A 22 -2.83 -14.01 -3.89
C ALA A 22 -3.96 -12.97 -3.99
N ILE A 23 -4.84 -13.08 -5.00
CA ILE A 23 -6.00 -12.18 -5.12
C ILE A 23 -7.02 -12.53 -4.04
N GLU A 24 -7.29 -13.82 -3.83
CA GLU A 24 -8.19 -14.28 -2.77
C GLU A 24 -7.67 -13.89 -1.39
N THR A 25 -6.38 -14.10 -1.11
CA THR A 25 -5.73 -13.63 0.12
C THR A 25 -5.95 -12.13 0.32
N ALA A 26 -5.69 -11.31 -0.70
CA ALA A 26 -5.81 -9.86 -0.57
C ALA A 26 -7.26 -9.41 -0.26
N PHE A 27 -8.27 -10.07 -0.83
CA PHE A 27 -9.67 -9.74 -0.51
C PHE A 27 -10.12 -10.26 0.85
N ARG A 28 -9.66 -11.44 1.28
CA ARG A 28 -9.94 -11.97 2.61
C ARG A 28 -9.41 -11.02 3.68
N GLU A 29 -8.12 -10.68 3.61
CA GLU A 29 -7.46 -9.79 4.56
C GLU A 29 -8.09 -8.38 4.54
N ALA A 30 -8.37 -7.81 3.35
CA ALA A 30 -9.06 -6.52 3.27
C ALA A 30 -10.50 -6.57 3.82
N ASN A 31 -11.16 -7.72 3.80
CA ASN A 31 -12.47 -7.88 4.44
C ASN A 31 -12.34 -7.98 5.96
N GLU A 32 -11.35 -8.71 6.46
CA GLU A 32 -11.07 -8.85 7.90
C GLU A 32 -10.64 -7.53 8.54
N GLU A 33 -9.82 -6.75 7.85
CA GLU A 33 -9.25 -5.48 8.35
C GLU A 33 -10.19 -4.28 8.21
N VAL A 34 -10.82 -4.13 7.03
CA VAL A 34 -11.56 -2.89 6.67
C VAL A 34 -12.96 -3.15 6.11
N THR A 35 -13.46 -4.39 6.24
CA THR A 35 -14.76 -4.84 5.72
C THR A 35 -14.97 -4.54 4.25
N LEU A 36 -13.91 -4.60 3.43
CA LEU A 36 -14.00 -4.41 1.99
C LEU A 36 -14.92 -5.48 1.39
N PRO A 37 -15.99 -5.12 0.64
CA PRO A 37 -16.85 -6.11 0.01
C PRO A 37 -16.12 -6.90 -1.07
N PHE A 38 -16.46 -8.17 -1.22
CA PHE A 38 -15.88 -9.00 -2.27
C PHE A 38 -16.43 -8.63 -3.65
N PRO A 39 -15.62 -8.68 -4.72
CA PRO A 39 -16.12 -8.61 -6.07
C PRO A 39 -17.15 -9.70 -6.35
N LEU A 40 -18.27 -9.33 -6.99
CA LEU A 40 -19.37 -10.24 -7.28
C LEU A 40 -18.92 -11.52 -8.03
N HIS A 41 -17.92 -11.40 -8.90
CA HIS A 41 -17.40 -12.52 -9.69
C HIS A 41 -16.52 -13.52 -8.90
N LEU A 42 -16.10 -13.17 -7.67
CA LEU A 42 -15.37 -14.09 -6.79
C LEU A 42 -16.30 -14.95 -5.93
N ARG A 43 -17.57 -14.54 -5.75
CA ARG A 43 -18.56 -15.23 -4.91
C ARG A 43 -18.79 -16.71 -5.26
N SER A 44 -18.75 -17.06 -6.55
CA SER A 44 -19.00 -18.44 -6.99
C SER A 44 -17.77 -19.34 -6.95
N LYS A 45 -16.59 -18.83 -6.58
CA LYS A 45 -15.32 -19.57 -6.66
C LYS A 45 -14.59 -19.72 -5.31
N SER A 46 -14.94 -18.92 -4.31
CA SER A 46 -14.25 -18.89 -3.03
C SER A 46 -15.03 -19.67 -1.97
N LEU A 47 -14.34 -20.55 -1.25
CA LEU A 47 -14.85 -21.25 -0.06
C LEU A 47 -14.88 -20.31 1.17
N ALA A 48 -14.16 -19.19 1.13
CA ALA A 48 -14.02 -18.23 2.23
C ALA A 48 -15.14 -17.19 2.30
N VAL A 49 -15.94 -17.01 1.24
CA VAL A 49 -17.09 -16.10 1.26
C VAL A 49 -18.25 -16.81 1.94
N SER A 50 -18.34 -16.66 3.26
CA SER A 50 -19.52 -17.08 4.02
C SER A 50 -20.80 -16.47 3.40
N GLY A 51 -21.95 -17.14 3.55
CA GLY A 51 -23.20 -16.71 2.89
C GLY A 51 -23.64 -15.27 3.16
N ASP A 52 -23.14 -14.69 4.26
CA ASP A 52 -23.44 -13.34 4.74
C ASP A 52 -22.39 -12.28 4.34
N THR A 53 -21.27 -12.68 3.72
CA THR A 53 -20.20 -11.77 3.33
C THR A 53 -20.67 -10.82 2.19
N PRO A 54 -20.58 -9.49 2.37
CA PRO A 54 -21.05 -8.52 1.37
C PRO A 54 -20.29 -8.65 0.04
N THR A 55 -21.02 -8.55 -1.07
CA THR A 55 -20.43 -8.54 -2.42
C THR A 55 -20.87 -7.33 -3.23
N THR A 56 -20.03 -6.87 -4.16
CA THR A 56 -20.30 -5.70 -4.99
C THR A 56 -19.84 -5.90 -6.44
N PRO A 57 -20.61 -5.44 -7.45
CA PRO A 57 -20.17 -5.46 -8.84
C PRO A 57 -19.22 -4.31 -9.20
N HIS A 58 -18.96 -3.39 -8.27
CA HIS A 58 -18.25 -2.14 -8.52
C HIS A 58 -16.73 -2.19 -8.24
N ILE A 59 -16.28 -3.26 -7.57
CA ILE A 59 -14.86 -3.50 -7.27
C ILE A 59 -14.31 -4.51 -8.27
N HIS A 60 -13.16 -4.17 -8.88
CA HIS A 60 -12.50 -5.00 -9.88
C HIS A 60 -11.00 -5.11 -9.58
N THR A 61 -10.47 -6.33 -9.71
CA THR A 61 -9.02 -6.54 -9.74
C THR A 61 -8.49 -6.11 -11.10
N LEU A 62 -7.56 -5.16 -11.14
CA LEU A 62 -6.94 -4.71 -12.38
C LEU A 62 -5.77 -5.59 -12.79
N CYS A 63 -4.84 -5.82 -11.86
CA CYS A 63 -3.64 -6.61 -12.09
C CYS A 63 -2.96 -7.00 -10.77
N THR A 64 -1.99 -7.89 -10.85
CA THR A 64 -0.97 -8.07 -9.82
C THR A 64 0.33 -7.43 -10.28
N LEU A 65 1.04 -6.75 -9.38
CA LEU A 65 2.36 -6.20 -9.68
C LEU A 65 3.45 -7.24 -9.41
N SER A 66 4.64 -6.97 -9.93
CA SER A 66 5.82 -7.78 -9.61
C SER A 66 6.02 -7.84 -8.09
N PRO A 67 6.38 -9.02 -7.54
CA PRO A 67 6.62 -9.11 -6.11
C PRO A 67 7.72 -8.17 -5.65
N HIS A 68 7.57 -7.64 -4.44
CA HIS A 68 8.56 -6.84 -3.75
C HIS A 68 9.16 -7.64 -2.60
N LEU A 69 10.41 -7.36 -2.28
CA LEU A 69 11.10 -7.95 -1.14
C LEU A 69 11.05 -6.96 0.02
N SER A 70 10.46 -7.37 1.13
CA SER A 70 10.47 -6.57 2.36
C SER A 70 11.86 -6.57 2.99
N GLN A 71 12.14 -5.60 3.86
CA GLN A 71 13.39 -5.56 4.63
C GLN A 71 13.61 -6.81 5.51
N TRP A 72 12.54 -7.56 5.80
CA TRP A 72 12.59 -8.79 6.59
C TRP A 72 12.71 -10.06 5.73
N GLY A 73 12.92 -9.91 4.42
CA GLY A 73 13.02 -11.03 3.49
C GLY A 73 11.69 -11.69 3.13
N LEU A 74 10.56 -11.04 3.40
CA LEU A 74 9.24 -11.52 2.98
C LEU A 74 8.96 -11.07 1.55
N VAL A 75 8.41 -11.98 0.75
CA VAL A 75 7.97 -11.67 -0.62
C VAL A 75 6.52 -11.23 -0.57
N VAL A 76 6.25 -9.99 -1.00
CA VAL A 76 4.92 -9.39 -1.03
C VAL A 76 4.49 -9.22 -2.48
N THR A 77 3.31 -9.74 -2.83
CA THR A 77 2.74 -9.58 -4.18
C THR A 77 1.62 -8.54 -4.14
N PRO A 78 1.82 -7.32 -4.66
CA PRO A 78 0.77 -6.31 -4.60
C PRO A 78 -0.37 -6.66 -5.56
N VAL A 79 -1.59 -6.66 -5.06
CA VAL A 79 -2.82 -6.82 -5.85
C VAL A 79 -3.45 -5.44 -6.04
N VAL A 80 -3.54 -4.97 -7.27
CA VAL A 80 -4.10 -3.66 -7.58
C VAL A 80 -5.60 -3.81 -7.83
N ILE A 81 -6.37 -3.18 -6.97
CA ILE A 81 -7.82 -3.14 -7.02
C ILE A 81 -8.26 -1.75 -7.43
N ALA A 82 -9.28 -1.67 -8.30
CA ALA A 82 -9.95 -0.42 -8.62
C ALA A 82 -11.44 -0.51 -8.38
N PHE A 83 -11.99 0.60 -7.89
CA PHE A 83 -13.41 0.83 -7.87
C PHE A 83 -13.79 1.60 -9.13
N LEU A 84 -14.47 0.94 -10.08
CA LEU A 84 -14.61 1.47 -11.44
C LEU A 84 -15.99 2.07 -11.75
N SER A 85 -17.02 1.70 -11.00
CA SER A 85 -18.40 2.08 -11.32
C SER A 85 -19.06 2.70 -10.12
N SER A 86 -19.57 3.92 -10.25
CA SER A 86 -20.37 4.50 -9.17
C SER A 86 -21.61 3.63 -8.91
N PRO A 87 -21.94 3.33 -7.63
CA PRO A 87 -23.17 2.60 -7.29
C PRO A 87 -24.44 3.38 -7.64
N SER A 88 -24.34 4.70 -7.87
CA SER A 88 -25.46 5.58 -8.18
C SER A 88 -25.02 6.76 -9.06
N PRO A 89 -25.89 7.29 -9.95
CA PRO A 89 -25.61 8.52 -10.71
C PRO A 89 -25.25 9.73 -9.84
N THR A 90 -25.58 9.70 -8.55
CA THR A 90 -25.43 10.82 -7.60
C THR A 90 -24.35 10.60 -6.55
N GLU A 91 -23.78 9.41 -6.45
CA GLU A 91 -22.74 9.09 -5.47
C GLU A 91 -21.38 9.01 -6.19
N SER A 92 -20.30 9.38 -5.54
CA SER A 92 -18.95 9.15 -6.09
C SER A 92 -18.42 7.80 -5.60
N ALA A 93 -17.49 7.22 -6.35
CA ALA A 93 -16.75 6.03 -5.92
C ALA A 93 -16.14 6.20 -4.51
N HIS A 94 -15.64 7.40 -4.22
CA HIS A 94 -15.04 7.75 -2.95
C HIS A 94 -16.07 7.77 -1.81
N ALA A 95 -17.22 8.40 -2.02
CA ALA A 95 -18.30 8.47 -1.03
C ALA A 95 -18.84 7.07 -0.68
N TYR A 96 -18.98 6.20 -1.68
CA TYR A 96 -19.36 4.81 -1.46
C TYR A 96 -18.36 4.05 -0.59
N LEU A 97 -17.06 4.19 -0.86
CA LEU A 97 -16.02 3.55 -0.04
C LEU A 97 -16.02 4.10 1.39
N GLN A 98 -16.15 5.41 1.57
CA GLN A 98 -16.24 6.03 2.90
C GLN A 98 -17.46 5.54 3.69
N SER A 99 -18.60 5.33 3.04
CA SER A 99 -19.81 4.84 3.69
C SER A 99 -19.77 3.33 3.95
N THR A 100 -18.95 2.58 3.21
CA THR A 100 -18.88 1.10 3.27
C THR A 100 -17.79 0.58 4.19
N LEU A 101 -16.57 1.13 4.15
CA LEU A 101 -15.43 0.59 4.89
C LEU A 101 -15.59 0.79 6.40
N ARG A 102 -15.23 -0.22 7.19
CA ARG A 102 -15.22 -0.16 8.65
C ARG A 102 -13.93 -0.76 9.15
N ALA A 103 -13.17 0.01 9.93
CA ALA A 103 -11.96 -0.48 10.57
C ALA A 103 -12.31 -1.55 11.61
N ASN A 104 -11.65 -2.70 11.54
CA ASN A 104 -11.64 -3.67 12.61
C ASN A 104 -10.78 -3.13 13.77
N PRO A 105 -11.35 -2.84 14.95
CA PRO A 105 -10.61 -2.20 16.03
C PRO A 105 -9.50 -3.06 16.63
N ASP A 106 -9.47 -4.37 16.35
CA ASP A 106 -8.42 -5.26 16.80
C ASP A 106 -7.14 -5.14 15.95
N GLU A 107 -7.23 -4.59 14.74
CA GLU A 107 -6.13 -4.56 13.77
C GLU A 107 -5.88 -3.18 13.14
N VAL A 108 -6.92 -2.36 12.99
CA VAL A 108 -6.89 -1.10 12.24
C VAL A 108 -7.37 0.05 13.12
N ASP A 109 -6.45 0.98 13.40
CA ASP A 109 -6.74 2.19 14.17
C ASP A 109 -7.56 3.22 13.37
N CYS A 110 -7.25 3.41 12.09
CA CYS A 110 -7.95 4.35 11.23
C CYS A 110 -7.83 4.01 9.73
N ILE A 111 -8.78 4.51 8.95
CA ILE A 111 -8.79 4.44 7.49
C ILE A 111 -8.76 5.86 6.94
N PHE A 112 -7.90 6.12 5.96
CA PHE A 112 -7.81 7.41 5.30
C PHE A 112 -7.54 7.25 3.81
N THR A 113 -7.57 8.37 3.08
CA THR A 113 -7.24 8.40 1.65
C THR A 113 -6.15 9.40 1.35
N HIS A 114 -5.37 9.11 0.30
CA HIS A 114 -4.26 9.95 -0.12
C HIS A 114 -4.25 10.08 -1.65
N PRO A 115 -3.97 11.26 -2.23
CA PRO A 115 -3.92 11.43 -3.68
C PRO A 115 -2.78 10.60 -4.28
N LEU A 116 -3.09 9.75 -5.27
CA LEU A 116 -2.08 8.86 -5.85
C LEU A 116 -0.96 9.63 -6.58
N GLU A 117 -1.27 10.76 -7.24
CA GLU A 117 -0.25 11.57 -7.93
C GLU A 117 0.74 12.22 -6.97
N ALA A 118 0.37 12.41 -5.68
CA ALA A 118 1.26 12.99 -4.67
C ALA A 118 2.45 12.09 -4.33
N PHE A 119 2.42 10.80 -4.67
CA PHE A 119 3.59 9.92 -4.55
C PHE A 119 4.65 10.18 -5.63
N LEU A 120 4.26 10.81 -6.75
CA LEU A 120 5.19 11.24 -7.79
C LEU A 120 5.66 12.67 -7.51
N ASP A 121 4.76 13.56 -7.08
CA ASP A 121 5.07 14.93 -6.71
C ASP A 121 4.37 15.33 -5.39
N PRO A 122 5.08 15.22 -4.26
CA PRO A 122 4.54 15.57 -2.94
C PRO A 122 4.16 17.05 -2.80
N THR A 123 4.71 17.93 -3.66
CA THR A 123 4.41 19.36 -3.59
C THR A 123 2.98 19.68 -3.99
N LEU A 124 2.30 18.77 -4.69
CA LEU A 124 0.88 18.86 -4.99
C LEU A 124 0.01 18.95 -3.72
N LEU A 125 0.50 18.43 -2.59
CA LEU A 125 -0.18 18.56 -1.30
C LEU A 125 -0.19 19.99 -0.74
N ALA A 126 0.63 20.90 -1.29
CA ALA A 126 0.61 22.31 -0.94
C ALA A 126 -0.54 23.07 -1.61
N ASP A 127 -1.09 22.55 -2.71
CA ASP A 127 -2.14 23.19 -3.49
C ASP A 127 -3.53 22.82 -2.93
N PRO A 128 -4.26 23.77 -2.31
CA PRO A 128 -5.59 23.50 -1.79
C PRO A 128 -6.58 23.07 -2.88
N THR A 129 -6.36 23.49 -4.13
CA THR A 129 -7.23 23.16 -5.26
C THR A 129 -7.04 21.71 -5.71
N PHE A 130 -5.81 21.20 -5.61
CA PHE A 130 -5.48 19.79 -5.85
C PHE A 130 -6.12 18.89 -4.78
N LEU A 131 -6.13 19.36 -3.53
CA LEU A 131 -6.76 18.64 -2.42
C LEU A 131 -8.30 18.70 -2.46
N SER A 132 -8.89 19.79 -2.99
CA SER A 132 -10.35 19.94 -3.07
C SER A 132 -10.97 19.17 -4.25
N GLY A 133 -10.24 18.95 -5.34
CA GLY A 133 -10.79 18.30 -6.54
C GLY A 133 -12.04 18.98 -7.12
N ASP A 134 -12.64 18.36 -8.14
CA ASP A 134 -13.72 18.95 -8.95
C ASP A 134 -15.12 18.92 -8.27
N SER A 135 -15.22 18.64 -6.97
CA SER A 135 -16.50 18.45 -6.28
C SER A 135 -16.45 18.89 -4.83
N GLU A 136 -17.52 19.56 -4.38
CA GLU A 136 -17.83 20.03 -3.01
C GLU A 136 -17.79 18.96 -1.90
N THR A 137 -17.25 17.76 -2.16
CA THR A 137 -17.37 16.56 -1.33
C THR A 137 -16.05 15.99 -0.80
N ARG A 138 -14.89 16.54 -1.17
CA ARG A 138 -13.63 16.23 -0.48
C ARG A 138 -13.48 17.19 0.69
N ASP A 139 -13.77 16.73 1.90
CA ASP A 139 -13.18 17.35 3.09
C ASP A 139 -11.69 17.55 2.81
N SER A 140 -11.22 18.80 2.84
CA SER A 140 -9.84 19.14 2.53
C SER A 140 -8.91 18.19 3.26
N ILE A 141 -8.11 17.41 2.53
CA ILE A 141 -7.19 16.42 3.11
C ILE A 141 -6.31 17.15 4.14
N LYS A 142 -6.58 16.90 5.42
CA LYS A 142 -5.90 17.58 6.52
C LYS A 142 -4.68 16.76 6.92
N LEU A 143 -3.51 17.17 6.43
CA LEU A 143 -2.25 16.52 6.76
C LEU A 143 -1.99 16.56 8.27
N ALA A 144 -1.35 15.50 8.77
CA ALA A 144 -0.86 15.42 10.14
C ALA A 144 0.04 16.64 10.45
N PRO A 145 -0.02 17.23 11.65
CA PRO A 145 0.80 18.39 11.98
C PRO A 145 2.29 18.09 11.85
N LYS A 146 3.08 19.08 11.43
CA LYS A 146 4.54 18.94 11.38
C LYS A 146 5.10 18.83 12.79
N GLU A 147 6.19 18.07 12.95
CA GLU A 147 6.82 17.80 14.25
C GLU A 147 5.88 17.11 15.26
N SER A 148 4.84 16.44 14.76
CA SER A 148 3.96 15.59 15.56
C SER A 148 4.45 14.14 15.56
N GLU A 149 3.81 13.29 16.39
CA GLU A 149 4.05 11.85 16.40
C GLU A 149 3.80 11.21 15.01
N ASP A 150 2.81 11.72 14.28
CA ASP A 150 2.42 11.28 12.95
C ASP A 150 3.27 11.88 11.81
N TRP A 151 4.09 12.89 12.08
CA TRP A 151 5.08 13.41 11.14
C TRP A 151 6.28 14.05 11.87
N PRO A 152 7.24 13.22 12.34
CA PRO A 152 8.38 13.69 13.15
C PRO A 152 9.55 14.25 12.32
N TYR A 153 9.38 14.43 11.00
CA TYR A 153 10.45 14.83 10.08
C TYR A 153 10.48 16.34 9.85
N GLU A 154 11.67 16.88 9.58
CA GLU A 154 11.87 18.31 9.33
C GLU A 154 11.31 18.73 7.96
N GLU A 155 11.30 17.83 6.98
CA GLU A 155 10.78 18.08 5.64
C GLU A 155 9.24 18.17 5.62
N GLU A 156 8.69 18.94 4.69
CA GLU A 156 7.26 19.29 4.74
C GLU A 156 6.34 18.15 4.29
N TYR A 157 6.69 17.44 3.22
CA TYR A 157 5.80 16.46 2.57
C TYR A 157 6.46 15.10 2.33
N TYR A 158 7.78 15.08 2.16
CA TYR A 158 8.52 13.90 1.77
C TYR A 158 9.95 13.94 2.29
N THR A 159 10.43 12.80 2.73
CA THR A 159 11.86 12.57 3.02
C THR A 159 12.22 11.11 2.70
N SER A 160 13.49 10.85 2.44
CA SER A 160 13.98 9.49 2.24
C SER A 160 15.36 9.29 2.84
N THR A 161 15.65 8.03 3.18
CA THR A 161 16.97 7.62 3.67
C THR A 161 17.33 6.29 3.04
N ASP A 162 18.55 6.18 2.52
CA ASP A 162 19.06 4.92 2.00
C ASP A 162 19.64 4.09 3.16
N ARG A 163 19.18 2.84 3.27
CA ARG A 163 19.61 1.89 4.31
C ARG A 163 20.24 0.68 3.65
N VAL A 164 21.45 0.34 4.06
CA VAL A 164 22.05 -0.95 3.69
C VAL A 164 21.31 -2.05 4.47
N GLN A 165 20.96 -3.14 3.79
CA GLN A 165 20.33 -4.32 4.36
C GLN A 165 21.35 -5.47 4.33
N PRO A 166 22.16 -5.65 5.40
CA PRO A 166 23.17 -6.71 5.46
C PRO A 166 22.60 -8.10 5.21
N GLU A 167 21.40 -8.36 5.74
CA GLU A 167 20.69 -9.64 5.69
C GLU A 167 20.22 -10.01 4.27
N LEU A 168 20.24 -9.05 3.35
CA LEU A 168 19.85 -9.21 1.94
C LEU A 168 21.04 -8.97 1.01
N GLY A 169 22.24 -9.37 1.43
CA GLY A 169 23.46 -9.32 0.62
C GLY A 169 24.02 -7.91 0.45
N ASN A 170 23.90 -7.06 1.49
CA ASN A 170 24.30 -5.65 1.46
C ASN A 170 23.60 -4.82 0.36
N THR A 171 22.39 -5.21 -0.05
CA THR A 171 21.59 -4.35 -0.94
C THR A 171 21.26 -3.04 -0.24
N VAL A 172 21.18 -1.96 -1.01
CA VAL A 172 20.67 -0.68 -0.53
C VAL A 172 19.16 -0.66 -0.70
N TYR A 173 18.43 -0.17 0.30
CA TYR A 173 16.99 0.03 0.26
C TYR A 173 16.67 1.49 0.54
N ARG A 174 15.97 2.15 -0.39
CA ARG A 174 15.50 3.52 -0.19
C ARG A 174 14.22 3.55 0.65
N MET A 175 14.35 4.04 1.88
CA MET A 175 13.22 4.19 2.79
C MET A 175 12.50 5.51 2.52
N HIS A 176 11.52 5.48 1.60
CA HIS A 176 10.62 6.61 1.34
C HIS A 176 9.69 6.88 2.51
N ARG A 177 9.32 8.16 2.72
CA ARG A 177 8.35 8.60 3.72
C ARG A 177 7.56 9.77 3.16
N PHE A 178 6.24 9.61 3.06
CA PHE A 178 5.30 10.63 2.59
C PHE A 178 4.37 11.03 3.72
N ARG A 179 4.13 12.34 3.87
CA ARG A 179 3.24 12.88 4.88
C ARG A 179 1.79 12.59 4.50
N SER A 180 1.02 12.11 5.45
CA SER A 180 -0.38 11.75 5.26
C SER A 180 -1.28 12.50 6.25
N THR A 181 -2.58 12.17 6.28
CA THR A 181 -3.52 12.67 7.29
C THR A 181 -3.38 11.98 8.65
N ALA A 182 -2.72 10.83 8.68
CA ALA A 182 -2.41 10.03 9.86
C ALA A 182 -0.90 9.80 9.90
N SER A 183 -0.45 8.61 10.31
CA SER A 183 0.97 8.27 10.34
C SER A 183 1.64 8.30 8.95
N PRO A 184 2.98 8.39 8.87
CA PRO A 184 3.70 8.48 7.61
C PRO A 184 3.49 7.24 6.73
N ILE A 185 3.22 7.44 5.43
CA ILE A 185 3.27 6.36 4.45
C ILE A 185 4.74 6.10 4.13
N LYS A 186 5.29 4.99 4.62
CA LYS A 186 6.73 4.73 4.56
C LYS A 186 7.09 3.31 4.08
N GLY A 187 8.34 3.14 3.68
CA GLY A 187 8.92 1.83 3.34
C GLY A 187 8.21 1.14 2.17
N LEU A 188 7.92 -0.15 2.32
CA LEU A 188 7.38 -0.98 1.24
C LEU A 188 6.03 -0.45 0.73
N THR A 189 5.16 0.02 1.64
CA THR A 189 3.89 0.67 1.28
C THR A 189 4.10 1.84 0.33
N ALA A 190 5.05 2.72 0.64
CA ALA A 190 5.39 3.87 -0.19
C ALA A 190 5.97 3.45 -1.55
N GLU A 191 6.85 2.44 -1.58
CA GLU A 191 7.45 1.94 -2.83
C GLU A 191 6.40 1.34 -3.78
N ILE A 192 5.46 0.55 -3.26
CA ILE A 192 4.34 -0.01 -4.01
C ILE A 192 3.47 1.12 -4.59
N LEU A 193 3.11 2.11 -3.77
CA LEU A 193 2.27 3.23 -4.19
C LEU A 193 2.94 4.12 -5.24
N MET A 194 4.25 4.38 -5.10
CA MET A 194 5.04 5.06 -6.14
C MET A 194 5.03 4.27 -7.46
N ARG A 195 5.14 2.94 -7.40
CA ARG A 195 5.08 2.09 -8.60
C ARG A 195 3.72 2.14 -9.25
N VAL A 196 2.64 2.04 -8.46
CA VAL A 196 1.26 2.16 -8.95
C VAL A 196 1.04 3.52 -9.60
N ALA A 197 1.46 4.62 -8.95
CA ALA A 197 1.33 5.97 -9.49
C ALA A 197 2.10 6.14 -10.80
N THR A 198 3.33 5.63 -10.88
CA THR A 198 4.17 5.68 -12.08
C THR A 198 3.48 5.01 -13.27
N ILE A 199 2.87 3.84 -13.04
CA ILE A 199 2.12 3.09 -14.06
C ILE A 199 0.83 3.84 -14.44
N ALA A 200 0.06 4.27 -13.45
CA ALA A 200 -1.26 4.88 -13.65
C ALA A 200 -1.18 6.21 -14.40
N TYR A 201 -0.24 7.07 -14.05
CA TYR A 201 -0.05 8.38 -14.67
C TYR A 201 0.92 8.35 -15.86
N ASN A 202 1.62 7.24 -16.07
CA ASN A 202 2.69 7.12 -17.08
C ASN A 202 3.72 8.25 -16.97
N LYS A 203 4.12 8.58 -15.73
CA LYS A 203 5.07 9.63 -15.38
C LYS A 203 6.07 9.11 -14.33
N PRO A 204 7.36 9.44 -14.42
CA PRO A 204 8.30 9.18 -13.34
C PRO A 204 8.03 10.11 -12.14
N PRO A 205 8.58 9.81 -10.94
CA PRO A 205 8.59 10.77 -9.84
C PRO A 205 9.26 12.09 -10.24
N ALA A 206 8.75 13.20 -9.71
CA ALA A 206 9.30 14.53 -9.94
C ALA A 206 10.69 14.64 -9.31
N LEU A 207 11.62 15.25 -10.04
CA LEU A 207 12.97 15.48 -9.53
C LEU A 207 12.93 16.33 -8.24
N PRO A 208 13.78 16.05 -7.24
CA PRO A 208 14.90 15.09 -7.25
C PRO A 208 14.53 13.67 -6.77
N ILE A 209 13.24 13.32 -6.70
CA ILE A 209 12.81 12.03 -6.17
C ILE A 209 13.17 10.93 -7.15
N GLU A 210 13.85 9.91 -6.65
CA GLU A 210 14.19 8.70 -7.37
C GLU A 210 13.58 7.51 -6.63
N GLN A 211 12.86 6.65 -7.35
CA GLN A 211 12.11 5.53 -6.76
C GLN A 211 12.99 4.47 -6.09
N TYR A 212 14.23 4.30 -6.52
CA TYR A 212 15.10 3.23 -6.05
C TYR A 212 16.49 3.78 -5.74
N ALA A 213 17.12 3.29 -4.69
CA ALA A 213 18.51 3.60 -4.41
C ALA A 213 19.45 2.97 -5.46
N PRO A 214 20.63 3.57 -5.69
CA PRO A 214 21.67 2.92 -6.49
C PRO A 214 22.00 1.52 -5.93
N GLY A 215 21.83 0.50 -6.76
CA GLY A 215 22.07 -0.90 -6.38
C GLY A 215 20.95 -1.58 -5.59
N GLN A 216 19.78 -0.95 -5.46
CA GLN A 216 18.61 -1.59 -4.86
C GLN A 216 18.12 -2.77 -5.71
N VAL A 217 17.84 -3.88 -5.02
CA VAL A 217 17.27 -5.09 -5.63
C VAL A 217 15.85 -4.80 -6.08
N VAL A 218 15.64 -4.85 -7.40
CA VAL A 218 14.35 -4.61 -8.04
C VAL A 218 14.00 -5.73 -9.01
N GLY A 219 12.72 -6.09 -9.03
CA GLY A 219 12.19 -7.07 -9.96
C GLY A 219 12.46 -8.53 -9.59
N PHE A 220 11.73 -9.43 -10.26
CA PHE A 220 11.64 -10.84 -9.92
C PHE A 220 13.00 -11.57 -9.94
N ASP A 221 13.83 -11.32 -10.96
CA ASP A 221 15.10 -12.01 -11.14
C ASP A 221 16.11 -11.70 -10.02
N GLN A 222 16.18 -10.43 -9.62
CA GLN A 222 17.09 -9.99 -8.56
C GLN A 222 16.58 -10.48 -7.19
N ILE A 223 15.27 -10.43 -6.95
CA ILE A 223 14.67 -10.98 -5.72
C ILE A 223 14.95 -12.47 -5.62
N THR A 224 14.70 -13.23 -6.69
CA THR A 224 14.98 -14.67 -6.74
C THR A 224 16.46 -14.97 -6.50
N ARG A 225 17.36 -14.16 -7.06
CA ARG A 225 18.81 -14.29 -6.84
C ARG A 225 19.18 -14.09 -5.37
N VAL A 226 18.66 -13.04 -4.72
CA VAL A 226 18.93 -12.74 -3.32
C VAL A 226 18.38 -13.83 -2.40
N LEU A 227 17.14 -14.29 -2.64
CA LEU A 227 16.54 -15.38 -1.85
C LEU A 227 17.36 -16.67 -1.94
N ARG A 228 17.79 -17.07 -3.15
CA ARG A 228 18.65 -18.24 -3.35
C ARG A 228 20.00 -18.13 -2.65
N MET A 229 20.60 -16.93 -2.66
CA MET A 229 21.87 -16.68 -1.97
C MET A 229 21.71 -16.83 -0.45
N ASN A 230 20.59 -16.36 0.10
CA ASN A 230 20.29 -16.45 1.53
C ASN A 230 19.92 -17.87 2.00
N GLU A 231 19.19 -18.64 1.20
CA GLU A 231 18.94 -20.07 1.47
C GLU A 231 20.25 -20.88 1.47
N GLY A 232 21.14 -20.57 0.53
CA GLY A 232 22.47 -21.19 0.44
C GLY A 232 23.46 -20.77 1.53
N ALA A 233 23.20 -19.65 2.22
CA ALA A 233 24.00 -19.19 3.36
C ALA A 233 23.51 -19.81 4.68
N LYS A 234 22.19 -19.85 4.92
CA LYS A 234 21.61 -20.50 6.11
C LYS A 234 21.95 -21.98 6.22
N THR A 235 22.05 -22.68 5.08
CA THR A 235 22.44 -24.09 5.03
C THR A 235 23.91 -24.34 5.37
N ARG A 236 24.79 -23.33 5.26
CA ARG A 236 26.23 -23.48 5.58
C ARG A 236 26.57 -23.14 7.03
N ASP A 237 25.74 -22.36 7.70
CA ASP A 237 25.90 -22.03 9.13
C ASP A 237 25.22 -23.06 10.05
N SER A 238 24.61 -24.10 9.47
CA SER A 238 23.91 -25.19 10.19
C SER A 238 24.74 -26.47 10.33
N ASP A 239 25.95 -26.51 9.78
CA ASP A 239 26.86 -27.68 9.74
C ASP A 239 28.14 -27.45 10.57
#